data_AF-A0A061R057-F1
#
_entry.id   AF-A0A061R057-F1
#
_cell.length_a   1.000
_cell.length_b   1.000
_cell.length_c   1.000
_cell.angle_alpha   90.00
_cell.angle_beta   90.00
_cell.angle_gamma   90.00
#
_symmetry.space_group_name_H-M   'P 1'
#
loop_
_entity.id
_entity.type
_entity.pdbx_description
1 polymer ?
#
loop_
_entity_poly.entity_id
_entity_poly.type
_entity_poly.pdbx_seq_one_letter_code
_entity_poly.pdbx_strand_id
1 'polypeptide(L)'
;GKTRPCSCFSAPCSALPCPPVKPSLAARVLDEVGKRVQAALTERDDGIVMKDPKDVLLPMMLKELRKQAMLVNELLRHFWALFPVSSPARAQKLERIKDSLSKQYDHLVAMQEAAHGVDRNYISQVLRPCMQALDAAFSKYDTEQARSDTAKRQRLAEDSSQSHVCTV
;
A
#
# COMPACT_ATOMS: atom_id res chain seq x y z
N GLY A 1 -21.40 50.90 28.77
CA GLY A 1 -21.18 50.33 30.12
C GLY A 1 -20.30 49.10 30.03
N LYS A 2 -19.10 49.20 30.61
CA LYS A 2 -18.22 48.14 31.15
C LYS A 2 -18.05 46.85 30.33
N THR A 3 -16.95 46.82 29.58
CA THR A 3 -16.11 45.64 29.40
C THR A 3 -15.84 44.99 30.76
N ARG A 4 -16.10 43.68 30.90
CA ARG A 4 -15.64 42.90 32.07
C ARG A 4 -14.50 41.98 31.66
N PRO A 5 -13.43 41.90 32.46
CA PRO A 5 -12.20 41.20 32.13
C PRO A 5 -12.32 39.70 32.45
N CYS A 6 -11.65 38.87 31.65
CA CYS A 6 -11.35 37.49 32.02
C CYS A 6 -10.34 37.51 33.17
N SER A 7 -10.77 37.08 34.34
CA SER A 7 -9.92 36.87 35.51
C SER A 7 -9.36 35.45 35.50
N CYS A 8 -8.07 35.32 35.22
CA CYS A 8 -7.29 34.15 35.62
C CYS A 8 -5.88 34.62 36.03
N PHE A 9 -5.73 34.90 37.33
CA PHE A 9 -4.44 35.01 37.99
C PHE A 9 -4.32 33.87 39.01
N SER A 10 -3.10 33.36 39.14
CA SER A 10 -2.56 32.36 40.08
C SER A 10 -2.44 30.90 39.59
N ALA A 11 -1.18 30.49 39.38
CA ALA A 11 -0.61 29.22 38.92
C ALA A 11 -0.59 28.14 40.06
N PRO A 12 0.00 26.91 39.95
CA PRO A 12 0.79 26.28 38.87
C PRO A 12 0.46 24.78 38.57
N CYS A 13 0.29 24.40 37.30
CA CYS A 13 0.54 23.03 36.83
C CYS A 13 0.51 23.04 35.29
N SER A 14 1.67 22.86 34.63
CA SER A 14 1.85 22.45 33.22
C SER A 14 0.65 22.66 32.27
N ALA A 15 0.15 23.88 32.15
CA ALA A 15 -1.04 24.18 31.36
C ALA A 15 -0.58 24.71 30.01
N LEU A 16 -0.91 23.97 28.95
CA LEU A 16 -0.63 24.35 27.57
C LEU A 16 -1.16 25.78 27.31
N PRO A 17 -0.45 26.59 26.51
CA PRO A 17 -0.92 27.92 26.12
C PRO A 17 -2.35 27.85 25.57
N CYS A 18 -3.15 28.89 25.82
CA CYS A 18 -4.52 28.97 25.30
C CYS A 18 -4.52 28.72 23.79
N PRO A 19 -5.38 27.80 23.29
CA PRO A 19 -5.36 27.43 21.89
C PRO A 19 -5.70 28.64 21.01
N PRO A 20 -5.05 28.79 19.84
CA PRO A 20 -5.25 29.92 18.95
C PRO A 20 -6.69 29.99 18.39
N VAL A 21 -7.46 28.91 18.53
CA VAL A 21 -8.85 28.81 18.10
C VAL A 21 -9.70 28.29 19.25
N LYS A 22 -10.91 28.86 19.40
CA LYS A 22 -11.88 28.41 20.41
C LYS A 22 -12.21 26.93 20.18
N PRO A 23 -12.17 26.08 21.22
CA PRO A 23 -12.38 24.63 21.06
C PRO A 23 -13.78 24.30 20.52
N SER A 24 -14.78 25.14 20.83
CA SER A 24 -16.13 25.01 20.28
C SER A 24 -16.20 25.23 18.77
N LEU A 25 -15.37 26.12 18.22
CA LEU A 25 -15.29 26.32 16.78
C LEU A 25 -14.59 25.14 16.10
N ALA A 26 -13.49 24.65 16.66
CA ALA A 26 -12.81 23.47 16.18
C ALA A 26 -13.73 22.24 16.17
N ALA A 27 -14.49 22.03 17.24
CA ALA A 27 -15.46 20.93 17.34
C ALA A 27 -16.56 21.04 16.27
N ARG A 28 -17.09 22.24 16.00
CA ARG A 28 -18.09 22.45 14.94
C ARG A 28 -17.52 22.23 13.55
N VAL A 29 -16.28 22.64 13.30
CA VAL A 29 -15.62 22.38 12.02
C VAL A 29 -15.39 20.88 11.84
N LEU A 30 -14.98 20.17 12.88
CA LEU A 30 -14.82 18.71 12.83
C LEU A 30 -16.15 17.99 12.60
N ASP A 31 -17.24 18.42 13.23
CA ASP A 31 -18.58 17.87 13.00
C ASP A 31 -19.07 18.15 11.57
N GLU A 32 -18.90 19.37 11.07
CA GLU A 32 -19.26 19.75 9.70
C GLU A 32 -18.43 19.00 8.65
N VAL A 33 -17.11 18.91 8.83
CA VAL A 33 -16.23 18.13 7.94
C VAL A 33 -16.56 16.65 8.05
N GLY A 34 -16.83 16.13 9.25
CA GLY A 34 -17.27 14.76 9.49
C GLY A 34 -18.56 14.43 8.74
N LYS A 35 -19.55 15.33 8.79
CA LYS A 35 -20.79 15.22 8.02
C LYS A 35 -20.57 15.26 6.52
N ARG A 36 -19.66 16.11 6.02
CA ARG A 36 -19.31 16.15 4.60
C ARG A 36 -18.57 14.91 4.13
N VAL A 37 -17.68 14.35 4.95
CA VAL A 37 -17.00 13.08 4.68
C VAL A 37 -18.03 11.94 4.68
N GLN A 38 -18.92 11.90 5.67
CA GLN A 38 -19.99 10.90 5.74
C GLN A 38 -20.93 11.01 4.53
N ALA A 39 -21.33 12.22 4.16
CA ALA A 39 -22.13 12.50 2.98
C ALA A 39 -21.37 12.09 1.70
N ALA A 40 -20.07 12.38 1.58
CA ALA A 40 -19.27 11.95 0.44
C ALA A 40 -19.08 10.41 0.38
N LEU A 41 -19.12 9.72 1.52
CA LEU A 41 -19.11 8.26 1.57
C LEU A 41 -20.48 7.69 1.16
N THR A 42 -21.59 8.36 1.47
CA THR A 42 -22.95 7.95 1.06
C THR A 42 -23.32 8.40 -0.37
N GLU A 43 -22.74 9.48 -0.89
CA GLU A 43 -22.95 9.93 -2.28
C GLU A 43 -22.03 9.20 -3.27
N ARG A 44 -20.92 8.62 -2.79
CA ARG A 44 -20.19 7.59 -3.53
C ARG A 44 -20.89 6.22 -3.48
N ASP A 45 -21.94 6.10 -2.68
CA ASP A 45 -22.75 4.90 -2.52
C ASP A 45 -23.96 4.94 -3.46
N ASP A 46 -23.70 5.05 -4.76
CA ASP A 46 -24.59 4.44 -5.75
C ASP A 46 -24.52 2.90 -5.59
N GLY A 47 -25.08 2.38 -4.50
CA GLY A 47 -25.58 1.02 -4.42
C GLY A 47 -24.66 -0.10 -3.90
N ILE A 48 -23.72 0.15 -3.00
CA ILE A 48 -23.04 -0.92 -2.25
C ILE A 48 -23.07 -0.57 -0.75
N VAL A 49 -24.24 -0.74 -0.14
CA VAL A 49 -24.32 -1.26 1.23
C VAL A 49 -23.27 -2.37 1.30
N MET A 50 -22.30 -2.29 2.23
CA MET A 50 -21.44 -3.43 2.58
C MET A 50 -22.34 -4.54 3.13
N LYS A 51 -23.10 -5.19 2.25
CA LYS A 51 -23.65 -6.51 2.48
C LYS A 51 -22.46 -7.39 2.80
N ASP A 52 -22.62 -8.23 3.81
CA ASP A 52 -21.56 -9.12 4.21
C ASP A 52 -21.04 -9.85 2.97
N PRO A 53 -19.73 -10.12 2.85
CA PRO A 53 -19.13 -10.78 1.68
C PRO A 53 -19.87 -12.04 1.21
N LYS A 54 -20.58 -12.69 2.14
CA LYS A 54 -21.37 -13.91 1.96
C LYS A 54 -22.73 -13.67 1.30
N ASP A 55 -23.24 -12.45 1.37
CA ASP A 55 -24.55 -12.05 0.88
C ASP A 55 -24.52 -11.55 -0.58
N VAL A 56 -23.31 -11.23 -1.07
CA VAL A 56 -23.09 -10.76 -2.45
C VAL A 56 -22.45 -11.85 -3.30
N LEU A 57 -21.40 -12.52 -2.80
CA LEU A 57 -20.72 -13.59 -3.52
C LEU A 57 -21.18 -14.97 -3.08
N LEU A 58 -21.22 -15.91 -4.03
CA LEU A 58 -21.33 -17.33 -3.72
C LEU A 58 -20.24 -17.73 -2.71
N PRO A 59 -20.58 -18.42 -1.59
CA PRO A 59 -19.63 -18.78 -0.53
C PRO A 59 -18.37 -19.52 -1.04
N MET A 60 -18.51 -20.29 -2.11
CA MET A 60 -17.40 -20.98 -2.76
C MET A 60 -16.39 -20.02 -3.41
N MET A 61 -16.86 -19.00 -4.12
CA MET A 61 -16.01 -17.99 -4.74
C MET A 61 -15.26 -17.17 -3.70
N LEU A 62 -15.95 -16.77 -2.63
CA LEU A 62 -15.34 -16.04 -1.52
C LEU A 62 -14.24 -16.86 -0.81
N LYS A 63 -14.45 -18.18 -0.66
CA LYS A 63 -13.43 -19.08 -0.10
C LYS A 63 -12.20 -19.15 -0.98
N GLU A 64 -12.38 -19.31 -2.29
CA GLU A 64 -11.26 -19.34 -3.23
C GLU A 64 -10.53 -18.00 -3.27
N LEU A 65 -11.26 -16.88 -3.28
CA LEU A 65 -10.68 -15.54 -3.27
C LEU A 65 -9.78 -15.30 -2.05
N ARG A 66 -10.25 -15.70 -0.87
CA ARG A 66 -9.46 -15.62 0.36
C ARG A 66 -8.21 -16.50 0.31
N LYS A 67 -8.33 -17.71 -0.23
CA LYS A 67 -7.20 -18.63 -0.38
C LYS A 67 -6.14 -18.03 -1.30
N GLN A 68 -6.54 -17.44 -2.42
CA GLN A 68 -5.62 -16.77 -3.34
C GLN A 68 -4.96 -15.55 -2.69
N ALA A 69 -5.74 -14.72 -1.98
CA ALA A 69 -5.19 -13.58 -1.24
C ALA A 69 -4.17 -14.00 -0.17
N MET A 70 -4.42 -15.09 0.57
CA MET A 70 -3.47 -15.63 1.54
C MET A 70 -2.20 -16.12 0.86
N LEU A 71 -2.31 -16.85 -0.24
CA LEU A 71 -1.17 -17.33 -1.01
C LEU A 71 -0.29 -16.17 -1.49
N VAL A 72 -0.89 -15.11 -2.05
CA VAL A 72 -0.16 -13.90 -2.47
C VAL A 72 0.56 -13.26 -1.28
N ASN A 73 -0.10 -13.12 -0.13
CA ASN A 73 0.54 -12.56 1.07
C ASN A 73 1.74 -13.39 1.54
N GLU A 74 1.64 -14.72 1.52
CA GLU A 74 2.75 -15.61 1.85
C GLU A 74 3.93 -15.44 0.88
N LEU A 75 3.66 -15.41 -0.43
CA LEU A 75 4.70 -15.17 -1.45
C LEU A 75 5.35 -13.80 -1.28
N LEU A 76 4.56 -12.75 -1.01
CA LEU A 76 5.08 -11.42 -0.75
C LEU A 76 5.98 -11.41 0.49
N ARG A 77 5.61 -12.11 1.58
CA ARG A 77 6.48 -12.19 2.75
C ARG A 77 7.83 -12.83 2.43
N HIS A 78 7.82 -13.90 1.64
CA HIS A 78 9.06 -14.51 1.17
C HIS A 78 9.86 -13.58 0.24
N PHE A 79 9.21 -12.83 -0.63
CA PHE A 79 9.83 -11.82 -1.49
C PHE A 79 10.54 -10.76 -0.64
N TRP A 80 9.84 -10.14 0.30
CA TRP A 80 10.39 -9.07 1.15
C TRP A 80 11.51 -9.57 2.07
N ALA A 81 11.45 -10.81 2.52
CA ALA A 81 12.49 -11.41 3.38
C ALA A 81 13.84 -11.64 2.66
N LEU A 82 13.89 -11.56 1.32
CA LEU A 82 15.15 -11.73 0.58
C LEU A 82 16.02 -10.47 0.57
N PHE A 83 15.45 -9.30 0.88
CA PHE A 83 16.19 -8.05 0.87
C PHE A 83 17.02 -7.83 2.15
N PRO A 84 18.22 -7.23 2.04
CA PRO A 84 18.91 -6.86 0.80
C PRO A 84 19.43 -8.10 0.04
N VAL A 85 19.47 -8.01 -1.29
CA VAL A 85 19.93 -9.10 -2.17
C VAL A 85 21.45 -9.14 -2.19
N SER A 86 22.05 -9.66 -1.11
CA SER A 86 23.51 -9.65 -0.89
C SER A 86 24.26 -10.83 -1.52
N SER A 87 23.56 -11.85 -2.02
CA SER A 87 24.16 -13.10 -2.50
C SER A 87 23.50 -13.56 -3.80
N PRO A 88 24.26 -14.17 -4.74
CA PRO A 88 23.71 -14.72 -5.98
C PRO A 88 22.63 -15.78 -5.73
N ALA A 89 22.74 -16.57 -4.65
CA ALA A 89 21.71 -17.55 -4.30
C ALA A 89 20.38 -16.88 -3.91
N ARG A 90 20.44 -15.72 -3.22
CA ARG A 90 19.24 -14.91 -2.92
C ARG A 90 18.66 -14.28 -4.18
N ALA A 91 19.51 -13.81 -5.10
CA ALA A 91 19.07 -13.25 -6.38
C ALA A 91 18.30 -14.27 -7.23
N GLN A 92 18.83 -15.50 -7.37
CA GLN A 92 18.13 -16.58 -8.08
C GLN A 92 16.81 -16.97 -7.39
N LYS A 93 16.77 -16.97 -6.05
CA LYS A 93 15.53 -17.25 -5.32
C LYS A 93 14.51 -16.12 -5.50
N LEU A 94 14.97 -14.88 -5.54
CA LEU A 94 14.12 -13.71 -5.77
C LEU A 94 13.45 -13.76 -7.14
N GLU A 95 14.20 -14.11 -8.18
CA GLU A 95 13.69 -14.32 -9.54
C GLU A 95 12.58 -15.38 -9.58
N ARG A 96 12.80 -16.56 -8.98
CA ARG A 96 11.77 -17.61 -8.90
C ARG A 96 10.51 -17.17 -8.16
N ILE A 97 10.67 -16.39 -7.08
CA ILE A 97 9.52 -15.84 -6.34
C ILE A 97 8.80 -14.80 -7.19
N LYS A 98 9.53 -13.93 -7.90
CA LYS A 98 8.95 -12.94 -8.82
C LYS A 98 8.13 -13.62 -9.91
N ASP A 99 8.61 -14.71 -10.49
CA ASP A 99 7.86 -15.47 -11.49
C ASP A 99 6.58 -16.08 -10.90
N SER A 100 6.67 -16.58 -9.67
CA SER A 100 5.51 -17.10 -8.94
C SER A 100 4.49 -15.98 -8.65
N LEU A 101 4.95 -14.80 -8.24
CA LEU A 101 4.10 -13.62 -8.05
C LEU A 101 3.44 -13.18 -9.37
N SER A 102 4.17 -13.23 -10.49
CA SER A 102 3.64 -12.89 -11.82
C SER A 102 2.49 -13.82 -12.21
N LYS A 103 2.68 -15.14 -12.04
CA LYS A 103 1.61 -16.13 -12.30
C LYS A 103 0.37 -15.91 -11.43
N GLN A 104 0.57 -15.50 -10.17
CA GLN A 104 -0.55 -15.20 -9.28
C GLN A 104 -1.27 -13.92 -9.67
N TYR A 105 -0.55 -12.89 -10.12
CA TYR A 105 -1.13 -11.67 -10.66
C TYR A 105 -2.06 -11.99 -11.84
N ASP A 106 -1.59 -12.76 -12.82
CA ASP A 106 -2.39 -13.17 -13.98
C ASP A 106 -3.64 -13.96 -13.57
N HIS A 107 -3.50 -14.86 -12.59
CA HIS A 107 -4.62 -15.63 -12.07
C HIS A 107 -5.67 -14.74 -11.38
N LEU A 108 -5.26 -13.75 -10.60
CA LEU A 108 -6.17 -12.78 -9.96
C LEU A 108 -6.91 -11.93 -10.99
N VAL A 109 -6.22 -11.49 -12.06
CA VAL A 109 -6.84 -10.75 -13.17
C VAL A 109 -7.87 -11.63 -13.89
N ALA A 110 -7.52 -12.88 -14.21
CA ALA A 110 -8.45 -13.81 -14.85
C ALA A 110 -9.71 -14.07 -14.00
N MET A 111 -9.55 -14.19 -12.66
CA MET A 111 -10.70 -14.29 -11.75
C MET A 111 -11.61 -13.06 -11.79
N GLN A 112 -11.02 -11.86 -11.93
CA GLN A 112 -11.77 -10.61 -12.02
C GLN A 112 -12.50 -10.49 -13.36
N GLU A 113 -11.88 -10.94 -14.46
CA GLU A 113 -12.46 -10.92 -15.81
C GLU A 113 -13.57 -11.94 -15.99
N ALA A 114 -13.47 -13.10 -15.34
CA ALA A 114 -14.51 -14.14 -15.34
C ALA A 114 -15.76 -13.73 -14.55
N ALA A 115 -15.68 -12.70 -13.70
CA ALA A 115 -16.81 -12.18 -12.95
C ALA A 115 -17.57 -11.10 -13.73
N HIS A 116 -18.87 -11.00 -13.50
CA HIS A 116 -19.75 -10.03 -14.18
C HIS A 116 -20.61 -9.25 -13.17
N GLY A 117 -21.08 -8.07 -13.58
CA GLY A 117 -21.99 -7.25 -12.78
C GLY A 117 -21.44 -6.86 -11.40
N VAL A 118 -22.28 -6.98 -10.37
CA VAL A 118 -21.96 -6.59 -8.98
C VAL A 118 -20.81 -7.43 -8.41
N ASP A 119 -20.70 -8.70 -8.79
CA ASP A 119 -19.65 -9.61 -8.33
C ASP A 119 -18.26 -9.13 -8.76
N ARG A 120 -18.13 -8.63 -10.00
CA ARG A 120 -16.87 -8.08 -10.51
C ARG A 120 -16.44 -6.88 -9.68
N ASN A 121 -17.34 -5.94 -9.41
CA ASN A 121 -17.04 -4.74 -8.62
C ASN A 121 -16.57 -5.13 -7.22
N TYR A 122 -17.25 -6.10 -6.61
CA TYR A 122 -16.90 -6.59 -5.28
C TYR A 122 -15.56 -7.32 -5.26
N ILE A 123 -15.32 -8.27 -6.17
CA ILE A 123 -14.05 -9.00 -6.31
C ILE A 123 -12.90 -8.01 -6.53
N SER A 124 -13.11 -6.99 -7.37
CA SER A 124 -12.13 -5.93 -7.61
C SER A 124 -11.78 -5.17 -6.34
N GLN A 125 -12.75 -4.87 -5.48
CA GLN A 125 -12.51 -4.20 -4.20
C GLN A 125 -11.71 -5.10 -3.24
N VAL A 126 -12.05 -6.38 -3.16
CA VAL A 126 -11.35 -7.34 -2.27
C VAL A 126 -9.92 -7.60 -2.74
N LEU A 127 -9.69 -7.70 -4.06
CA LEU A 127 -8.36 -7.98 -4.62
C LEU A 127 -7.46 -6.74 -4.71
N ARG A 128 -8.02 -5.53 -4.69
CA ARG A 128 -7.26 -4.28 -4.85
C ARG A 128 -6.02 -4.20 -3.95
N PRO A 129 -6.08 -4.51 -2.64
CA PRO A 129 -4.89 -4.44 -1.79
C PRO A 129 -3.80 -5.44 -2.21
N CYS A 130 -4.19 -6.65 -2.66
CA CYS A 130 -3.25 -7.64 -3.16
C CYS A 130 -2.58 -7.19 -4.47
N MET A 131 -3.35 -6.62 -5.39
CA MET A 131 -2.85 -6.08 -6.66
C MET A 131 -1.83 -4.96 -6.41
N GLN A 132 -2.16 -4.01 -5.55
CA GLN A 132 -1.25 -2.91 -5.19
C GLN A 132 0.04 -3.41 -4.54
N ALA A 133 -0.04 -4.44 -3.69
CA ALA A 133 1.14 -5.03 -3.08
C ALA A 133 2.02 -5.79 -4.09
N LEU A 134 1.42 -6.43 -5.10
CA LEU A 134 2.12 -7.06 -6.21
C LEU A 134 2.84 -6.01 -7.08
N ASP A 135 2.15 -4.92 -7.44
CA ASP A 135 2.73 -3.81 -8.22
C ASP A 135 3.94 -3.20 -7.50
N ALA A 136 3.83 -3.00 -6.18
CA ALA A 136 4.93 -2.50 -5.36
C ALA A 136 6.11 -3.49 -5.33
N ALA A 137 5.84 -4.80 -5.29
CA ALA A 137 6.88 -5.82 -5.34
C ALA A 137 7.58 -5.84 -6.71
N PHE A 138 6.85 -5.73 -7.82
CA PHE A 138 7.44 -5.65 -9.16
C PHE A 138 8.29 -4.41 -9.34
N SER A 139 7.79 -3.24 -8.94
CA SER A 139 8.56 -1.99 -8.97
C SER A 139 9.85 -2.08 -8.14
N LYS A 140 9.79 -2.73 -6.97
CA LYS A 140 10.98 -2.97 -6.15
C LYS A 140 11.99 -3.88 -6.85
N TYR A 141 11.52 -4.96 -7.47
CA TYR A 141 12.38 -5.89 -8.21
C TYR A 141 13.10 -5.18 -9.36
N ASP A 142 12.38 -4.40 -10.17
CA ASP A 142 12.95 -3.67 -11.31
C ASP A 142 14.03 -2.67 -10.87
N THR A 143 13.79 -1.98 -9.76
CA THR A 143 14.76 -1.04 -9.16
C THR A 143 16.05 -1.76 -8.74
N GLU A 144 15.92 -2.94 -8.12
CA GLU A 144 17.07 -3.72 -7.66
C GLU A 144 17.83 -4.38 -8.83
N GLN A 145 17.12 -4.74 -9.90
CA GLN A 145 17.73 -5.21 -11.14
C GLN A 145 18.56 -4.11 -11.81
N ALA A 146 17.98 -2.91 -11.97
CA ALA A 146 18.69 -1.75 -12.49
C ALA A 146 19.92 -1.37 -11.66
N ARG A 147 19.82 -1.47 -10.33
CA ARG A 147 20.96 -1.26 -9.41
C ARG A 147 22.06 -2.30 -9.61
N SER A 148 21.69 -3.56 -9.77
CA SER A 148 22.66 -4.64 -9.98
C SER A 148 23.39 -4.49 -11.31
N ASP A 149 22.69 -4.09 -12.36
CA ASP A 149 23.26 -3.95 -13.70
C ASP A 149 24.13 -2.69 -13.84
N THR A 150 23.76 -1.60 -13.16
CA THR A 150 24.63 -0.40 -13.05
C THR A 150 25.91 -0.71 -12.27
N ALA A 151 25.83 -1.44 -11.16
CA ALA A 151 27.01 -1.86 -10.41
C ALA A 151 27.96 -2.76 -11.22
N LYS A 152 27.42 -3.67 -12.05
CA LYS A 152 28.24 -4.48 -12.99
C LYS A 152 28.94 -3.62 -14.03
N ARG A 153 28.21 -2.66 -14.64
CA ARG A 153 28.78 -1.74 -15.64
C ARG A 153 29.91 -0.88 -15.07
N GLN A 154 29.78 -0.40 -13.84
CA GLN A 154 30.82 0.38 -13.17
C GLN A 154 32.11 -0.44 -12.98
N ARG A 155 32.00 -1.69 -12.53
CA ARG A 155 33.16 -2.59 -12.38
C ARG A 155 33.86 -2.86 -13.70
N LEU A 156 33.11 -3.03 -14.79
CA LEU A 156 33.67 -3.22 -16.13
C LEU A 156 34.40 -1.97 -16.63
N ALA A 157 33.90 -0.77 -16.33
CA ALA A 157 34.55 0.49 -16.67
C ALA A 157 35.85 0.72 -15.87
N GLU A 158 35.86 0.35 -14.60
CA GLU A 158 37.06 0.39 -13.75
C GLU A 158 38.15 -0.56 -14.26
N ASP A 159 37.81 -1.80 -14.61
CA ASP A 159 38.75 -2.81 -15.14
C ASP A 159 39.33 -2.38 -16.51
N SER A 160 38.50 -1.78 -17.38
CA SER A 160 38.96 -1.21 -18.65
C SER A 160 39.89 0.00 -18.47
N SER A 161 39.72 0.77 -17.39
CA SER A 161 40.59 1.92 -17.09
C SER A 161 41.92 1.46 -16.49
N GLN A 162 41.90 0.39 -15.69
CA GLN A 162 43.09 -0.14 -15.02
C GLN A 162 44.03 -0.88 -15.98
N SER A 163 43.48 -1.58 -16.98
CA SER A 163 44.26 -2.21 -18.06
C SER A 163 44.98 -1.19 -18.95
N HIS A 164 44.41 0.01 -19.15
CA HIS A 164 45.05 1.07 -19.94
C HIS A 164 46.24 1.73 -19.21
N VAL A 165 46.27 1.67 -17.88
CA VAL A 165 47.35 2.25 -17.05
C VAL A 165 48.55 1.31 -16.90
N CYS A 166 48.36 -0.01 -16.98
CA CYS A 166 49.45 -1.00 -16.83
C CYS A 166 50.19 -1.37 -18.14
N THR A 167 49.97 -0.67 -19.26
CA THR A 167 50.58 -0.98 -20.57
C THR A 167 51.67 0.02 -21.00
N VAL A 168 52.35 0.68 -20.05
CA VAL A 168 53.49 1.60 -20.32
C VAL A 168 54.76 1.11 -19.66
#